data_AF-A0A2T1C2K5-F1
#
_entry.id   AF-A0A2T1C2K5-F1
#
_cell.length_a   1.000
_cell.length_b   1.000
_cell.length_c   1.000
_cell.angle_alpha   90.00
_cell.angle_beta   90.00
_cell.angle_gamma   90.00
#
_symmetry.space_group_name_H-M   'P 1'
#
loop_
_entity.id
_entity.type
_entity.pdbx_description
1 polymer ?
#
loop_
_entity_poly.entity_id
_entity_poly.type
_entity_poly.pdbx_seq_one_letter_code
_entity_poly.pdbx_strand_id
1 'polypeptide(L)'
;MSQSIGKLWQTKFEKLLHQGNYGESLQQSQGLGNWTKAMTSAVVVTCQLMGWQASAKGYPLANKTVATSEFLALDVMAFASDYGQWQFPIAVMELENNPDRIDYSLWKVLCLRVPLRIVFCYCRSPSDRVHKIETLRNRIIQPMPVAERIAITGETLIVVGSMEHLDIFPHSFFKWWELNANTGNFQVF
;
A
#
# COMPACT_ATOMS: atom_id res chain seq x y z
N MET A 1 -7.60 -17.16 16.53
CA MET A 1 -7.00 -16.72 15.25
C MET A 1 -7.40 -15.27 15.05
N SER A 2 -6.49 -14.30 15.23
CA SER A 2 -6.82 -12.91 14.91
C SER A 2 -6.99 -12.79 13.40
N GLN A 3 -8.03 -12.09 12.97
CA GLN A 3 -8.29 -11.83 11.56
C GLN A 3 -7.14 -10.99 10.96
N SER A 4 -6.62 -11.37 9.79
CA SER A 4 -5.60 -10.61 9.06
C SER A 4 -6.11 -9.19 8.77
N ILE A 5 -5.36 -8.17 9.21
CA ILE A 5 -5.72 -6.75 9.02
C ILE A 5 -5.59 -6.38 7.53
N GLY A 6 -4.59 -6.92 6.85
CA GLY A 6 -4.36 -6.82 5.42
C GLY A 6 -5.49 -7.45 4.62
N LYS A 7 -6.01 -8.62 5.00
CA LYS A 7 -7.11 -9.26 4.25
C LYS A 7 -8.42 -8.50 4.39
N LEU A 8 -8.70 -7.99 5.59
CA LEU A 8 -9.85 -7.13 5.82
C LEU A 8 -9.73 -5.82 5.03
N TRP A 9 -8.55 -5.20 5.03
CA TRP A 9 -8.27 -4.00 4.25
C TRP A 9 -8.43 -4.25 2.74
N GLN A 10 -7.81 -5.31 2.20
CA GLN A 10 -7.93 -5.72 0.79
C GLN A 10 -9.39 -5.89 0.39
N THR A 11 -10.18 -6.59 1.20
CA THR A 11 -11.60 -6.84 0.91
C THR A 11 -12.40 -5.54 0.79
N LYS A 12 -12.15 -4.57 1.69
CA LYS A 12 -12.82 -3.26 1.61
C LYS A 12 -12.33 -2.43 0.42
N PHE A 13 -11.03 -2.48 0.13
CA PHE A 13 -10.43 -1.81 -1.00
C PHE A 13 -11.00 -2.33 -2.32
N GLU A 14 -11.00 -3.65 -2.52
CA GLU A 14 -11.56 -4.27 -3.72
C GLU A 14 -13.05 -3.95 -3.83
N LYS A 15 -13.83 -4.07 -2.75
CA LYS A 15 -15.24 -3.69 -2.76
C LYS A 15 -15.46 -2.23 -3.14
N LEU A 16 -14.61 -1.31 -2.68
CA LEU A 16 -14.66 0.11 -3.03
C LEU A 16 -14.38 0.32 -4.52
N LEU A 17 -13.37 -0.34 -5.09
CA LEU A 17 -13.04 -0.20 -6.51
C LEU A 17 -14.16 -0.71 -7.43
N HIS A 18 -14.93 -1.72 -7.00
CA HIS A 18 -16.08 -2.22 -7.74
C HIS A 18 -17.33 -1.34 -7.62
N GLN A 19 -17.33 -0.30 -6.79
CA GLN A 19 -18.39 0.71 -6.80
C GLN A 19 -18.16 1.67 -7.97
N GLY A 20 -19.12 1.72 -8.91
CA GLY A 20 -18.98 2.39 -10.21
C GLY A 20 -18.31 3.77 -10.16
N ASN A 21 -18.65 4.61 -9.18
CA ASN A 21 -18.10 5.97 -9.08
C ASN A 21 -16.58 6.02 -8.84
N TYR A 22 -16.00 5.09 -8.05
CA TYR A 22 -14.56 5.08 -7.77
C TYR A 22 -13.77 4.31 -8.83
N GLY A 23 -14.34 3.20 -9.29
CA GLY A 23 -13.78 2.38 -10.36
C GLY A 23 -13.57 3.17 -11.66
N GLU A 24 -14.65 3.81 -12.12
CA GLU A 24 -14.68 4.57 -13.37
C GLU A 24 -13.80 5.83 -13.29
N SER A 25 -13.79 6.54 -12.16
CA SER A 25 -12.94 7.72 -11.97
C SER A 25 -11.44 7.38 -12.07
N LEU A 26 -11.02 6.24 -11.52
CA LEU A 26 -9.66 5.74 -11.64
C LEU A 26 -9.34 5.33 -13.09
N GLN A 27 -10.23 4.58 -13.74
CA GLN A 27 -10.06 4.15 -15.12
C GLN A 27 -9.94 5.32 -16.11
N GLN A 28 -10.73 6.38 -15.90
CA GLN A 28 -10.77 7.56 -16.76
C GLN A 28 -9.69 8.60 -16.43
N SER A 29 -8.88 8.38 -15.39
CA SER A 29 -7.83 9.30 -14.98
C SER A 29 -6.74 9.39 -16.04
N GLN A 30 -6.70 10.49 -16.79
CA GLN A 30 -5.64 10.74 -17.76
C GLN A 30 -4.38 11.27 -17.07
N GLY A 31 -3.26 10.59 -17.30
CA GLY A 31 -1.94 10.98 -16.80
C GLY A 31 -1.64 10.51 -15.37
N LEU A 32 -0.35 10.29 -15.12
CA LEU A 32 0.15 9.66 -13.89
C LEU A 32 -0.22 10.42 -12.61
N GLY A 33 -0.26 11.76 -12.67
CA GLY A 33 -0.61 12.60 -11.53
C GLY A 33 -2.07 12.45 -11.11
N ASN A 34 -3.00 12.40 -12.06
CA ASN A 34 -4.42 12.21 -11.77
C ASN A 34 -4.70 10.80 -11.26
N TRP A 35 -4.06 9.80 -11.88
CA TRP A 35 -4.10 8.41 -11.40
C TRP A 35 -3.62 8.30 -9.95
N THR A 36 -2.46 8.88 -9.63
CA THR A 36 -1.91 8.86 -8.26
C THR A 36 -2.88 9.51 -7.28
N LYS A 37 -3.44 10.67 -7.63
CA LYS A 37 -4.41 11.38 -6.78
C LYS A 37 -5.66 10.54 -6.52
N ALA A 38 -6.24 9.95 -7.55
CA ALA A 38 -7.43 9.10 -7.43
C ALA A 38 -7.13 7.83 -6.60
N MET A 39 -5.94 7.25 -6.76
CA MET A 39 -5.50 6.10 -6.00
C MET A 39 -5.27 6.45 -4.52
N THR A 40 -4.64 7.60 -4.23
CA THR A 40 -4.52 8.14 -2.86
C THR A 40 -5.91 8.28 -2.23
N SER A 41 -6.88 8.84 -2.95
CA SER A 41 -8.26 8.97 -2.48
C SER A 41 -8.88 7.62 -2.14
N ALA A 42 -8.74 6.60 -3.00
CA ALA A 42 -9.27 5.25 -2.75
C ALA A 42 -8.63 4.59 -1.51
N VAL A 43 -7.31 4.76 -1.31
CA VAL A 43 -6.59 4.26 -0.13
C VAL A 43 -7.08 4.96 1.14
N VAL A 44 -7.25 6.29 1.12
CA VAL A 44 -7.76 7.07 2.25
C VAL A 44 -9.19 6.65 2.61
N VAL A 45 -10.08 6.54 1.62
CA VAL A 45 -11.48 6.10 1.83
C VAL A 45 -11.51 4.68 2.39
N THR A 46 -10.63 3.79 1.92
CA THR A 46 -10.54 2.43 2.47
C THR A 46 -10.13 2.45 3.94
N CYS A 47 -9.19 3.31 4.34
CA CYS A 47 -8.83 3.49 5.74
C CYS A 47 -10.03 3.99 6.57
N GLN A 48 -10.81 4.93 6.05
CA GLN A 48 -12.04 5.40 6.71
C GLN A 48 -13.07 4.29 6.87
N LEU A 49 -13.24 3.43 5.85
CA LEU A 49 -14.11 2.25 5.92
C LEU A 49 -13.63 1.21 6.96
N MET A 50 -12.34 1.22 7.32
CA MET A 50 -11.77 0.44 8.42
C MET A 50 -11.99 1.09 9.79
N GLY A 51 -12.58 2.28 9.85
CA GLY A 51 -12.71 3.09 11.07
C GLY A 51 -11.42 3.80 11.45
N TRP A 52 -10.50 4.01 10.50
CA TRP A 52 -9.21 4.68 10.72
C TRP A 52 -9.24 6.11 10.21
N GLN A 53 -8.32 6.92 10.73
CA GLN A 53 -8.02 8.25 10.24
C GLN A 53 -6.72 8.18 9.43
N ALA A 54 -6.73 8.64 8.18
CA ALA A 54 -5.56 8.63 7.31
C ALA A 54 -5.12 10.04 6.94
N SER A 55 -3.81 10.28 7.01
CA SER A 55 -3.13 11.45 6.47
C SER A 55 -2.51 11.07 5.14
N ALA A 56 -2.74 11.91 4.12
CA ALA A 56 -2.15 11.79 2.79
C ALA A 56 -2.15 13.16 2.10
N LYS A 57 -1.45 13.28 0.97
CA LYS A 57 -1.48 14.50 0.15
C LYS A 57 -2.91 14.89 -0.23
N GLY A 58 -3.35 16.08 0.21
CA GLY A 58 -4.72 16.58 0.01
C GLY A 58 -5.74 16.10 1.07
N TYR A 59 -5.29 15.32 2.05
CA TYR A 59 -6.07 14.78 3.16
C TYR A 59 -5.32 15.01 4.48
N PRO A 60 -5.20 16.26 4.96
CA PRO A 60 -4.54 16.54 6.23
C PRO A 60 -5.39 16.03 7.41
N LEU A 61 -4.74 15.47 8.42
CA LEU A 61 -5.39 15.14 9.69
C LEU A 61 -5.35 16.35 10.62
N ALA A 62 -6.44 17.13 10.63
CA ALA A 62 -6.56 18.33 11.46
C ALA A 62 -6.54 18.05 12.97
N ASN A 63 -6.95 16.86 13.40
CA ASN A 63 -7.08 16.48 14.82
C ASN A 63 -5.80 15.89 15.43
N LYS A 64 -4.63 16.16 14.84
CA LYS A 64 -3.31 15.75 15.35
C LYS A 64 -2.49 16.97 15.74
N THR A 65 -1.53 16.77 16.67
CA THR A 65 -0.63 17.83 17.17
C THR A 65 0.13 18.53 16.05
N VAL A 66 0.38 17.81 14.96
CA VAL A 66 0.91 18.37 13.71
C VAL A 66 -0.09 18.09 12.60
N ALA A 67 -0.74 19.14 12.11
CA ALA A 67 -1.59 19.07 10.94
C ALA A 67 -0.70 19.01 9.68
N THR A 68 -0.39 17.79 9.23
CA THR A 68 0.34 17.55 7.98
C THR A 68 -0.40 16.54 7.10
N SER A 69 -0.13 16.63 5.80
CA SER A 69 -0.60 15.69 4.79
C SER A 69 0.37 14.51 4.61
N GLU A 70 1.62 14.63 5.05
CA GLU A 70 2.63 13.59 4.87
C GLU A 70 3.46 13.50 6.16
N PHE A 71 3.40 12.34 6.82
CA PHE A 71 4.23 12.02 7.97
C PHE A 71 5.41 11.16 7.50
N LEU A 72 6.63 11.53 7.90
CA LEU A 72 7.87 10.81 7.53
C LEU A 72 8.06 10.65 6.01
N ALA A 73 7.51 11.57 5.22
CA ALA A 73 7.48 11.49 3.75
C ALA A 73 6.88 10.17 3.22
N LEU A 74 5.87 9.63 3.92
CA LEU A 74 5.01 8.55 3.44
C LEU A 74 3.80 9.11 2.71
N ASP A 75 3.39 8.42 1.65
CA ASP A 75 2.24 8.84 0.85
C ASP A 75 0.93 8.75 1.64
N VAL A 76 0.77 7.70 2.45
CA VAL A 76 -0.38 7.54 3.34
C VAL A 76 0.07 6.96 4.69
N MET A 77 -0.39 7.58 5.78
CA MET A 77 -0.24 7.06 7.14
C MET A 77 -1.61 7.04 7.83
N ALA A 78 -2.01 5.89 8.37
CA ALA A 78 -3.28 5.70 9.03
C ALA A 78 -3.14 5.42 10.54
N PHE A 79 -4.12 5.87 11.31
CA PHE A 79 -4.19 5.79 12.77
C PHE A 79 -5.56 5.28 13.21
N ALA A 80 -5.62 4.61 14.36
CA ALA A 80 -6.88 4.29 15.00
C ALA A 80 -7.58 5.58 15.49
N SER A 81 -8.90 5.65 15.33
CA SER A 81 -9.69 6.87 15.61
C SER A 81 -9.74 7.29 17.08
N ASP A 82 -9.42 6.38 18.01
CA ASP A 82 -9.87 6.50 19.40
C ASP A 82 -8.76 6.78 20.44
N TYR A 83 -7.54 7.12 20.03
CA TYR A 83 -6.46 7.39 20.99
C TYR A 83 -5.72 8.71 20.72
N GLY A 84 -4.96 9.13 21.73
CA GLY A 84 -4.45 10.49 21.91
C GLY A 84 -3.53 11.06 20.82
N GLN A 85 -2.85 12.15 21.18
CA GLN A 85 -2.12 13.00 20.25
C GLN A 85 -0.96 12.29 19.51
N TRP A 86 -0.16 11.48 20.23
CA TRP A 86 1.00 10.78 19.69
C TRP A 86 0.78 9.27 19.66
N GLN A 87 0.03 8.80 18.67
CA GLN A 87 -0.18 7.38 18.42
C GLN A 87 0.84 6.84 17.42
N PHE A 88 1.23 5.58 17.61
CA PHE A 88 1.82 4.82 16.51
C PHE A 88 0.79 4.61 15.39
N PRO A 89 1.23 4.63 14.12
CA PRO A 89 0.35 4.31 13.02
C PRO A 89 -0.12 2.85 13.10
N ILE A 90 -1.30 2.58 12.54
CA ILE A 90 -1.83 1.23 12.35
C ILE A 90 -1.56 0.69 10.95
N ALA A 91 -1.43 1.59 9.96
CA ALA A 91 -1.03 1.23 8.61
C ALA A 91 -0.21 2.35 7.94
N VAL A 92 0.67 1.96 7.03
CA VAL A 92 1.36 2.88 6.12
C VAL A 92 1.30 2.35 4.70
N MET A 93 1.16 3.25 3.74
CA MET A 93 1.12 2.88 2.33
C MET A 93 1.97 3.81 1.48
N GLU A 94 2.62 3.21 0.47
CA GLU A 94 3.36 3.89 -0.58
C GLU A 94 2.69 3.62 -1.93
N LEU A 95 2.59 4.64 -2.77
CA LEU A 95 1.98 4.60 -4.09
C LEU A 95 3.05 4.99 -5.12
N GLU A 96 3.95 4.06 -5.45
CA GLU A 96 5.11 4.35 -6.28
C GLU A 96 4.91 3.93 -7.73
N ASN A 97 4.95 4.92 -8.61
CA ASN A 97 4.81 4.76 -10.05
C ASN A 97 6.15 4.76 -10.79
N ASN A 98 7.19 5.32 -10.18
CA ASN A 98 8.54 5.36 -10.73
C ASN A 98 9.25 4.01 -10.46
N PRO A 99 9.58 3.24 -11.51
CA PRO A 99 10.23 1.94 -11.36
C PRO A 99 11.56 2.01 -10.58
N ASP A 100 12.27 3.13 -10.64
CA ASP A 100 13.58 3.31 -9.99
C ASP A 100 13.46 3.55 -8.48
N ARG A 101 12.26 3.80 -7.98
CA ARG A 101 11.99 4.12 -6.56
C ARG A 101 11.22 3.05 -5.80
N ILE A 102 10.70 2.02 -6.48
CA ILE A 102 9.90 0.96 -5.83
C ILE A 102 10.72 0.25 -4.74
N ASP A 103 11.99 -0.04 -5.02
CA ASP A 103 12.96 -0.59 -4.08
C ASP A 103 13.05 0.25 -2.80
N TYR A 104 13.17 1.57 -2.98
CA TYR A 104 13.23 2.53 -1.89
C TYR A 104 11.93 2.61 -1.11
N SER A 105 10.76 2.62 -1.77
CA SER A 105 9.47 2.61 -1.09
C SER A 105 9.25 1.34 -0.26
N LEU A 106 9.66 0.17 -0.76
CA LEU A 106 9.64 -1.07 0.03
C LEU A 106 10.56 -0.99 1.24
N TRP A 107 11.82 -0.61 1.03
CA TRP A 107 12.76 -0.43 2.14
C TRP A 107 12.23 0.56 3.19
N LYS A 108 11.67 1.70 2.73
CA LYS A 108 11.12 2.76 3.57
C LYS A 108 9.98 2.25 4.46
N VAL A 109 9.01 1.51 3.92
CA VAL A 109 7.91 0.97 4.75
C VAL A 109 8.40 -0.11 5.72
N LEU A 110 9.44 -0.88 5.37
CA LEU A 110 10.02 -1.91 6.25
C LEU A 110 10.75 -1.31 7.45
N CYS A 111 11.26 -0.08 7.36
CA CYS A 111 11.87 0.64 8.48
C CYS A 111 10.86 1.04 9.58
N LEU A 112 9.55 0.86 9.36
CA LEU A 112 8.50 1.34 10.25
C LEU A 112 7.88 0.22 11.08
N ARG A 113 7.78 0.48 12.39
CA ARG A 113 7.02 -0.38 13.31
C ARG A 113 5.54 -0.09 13.19
N VAL A 114 4.86 -0.86 12.36
CA VAL A 114 3.43 -0.70 12.09
C VAL A 114 2.78 -2.06 11.75
N PRO A 115 1.53 -2.31 12.16
CA PRO A 115 0.83 -3.57 11.90
C PRO A 115 0.64 -3.91 10.41
N LEU A 116 0.43 -2.93 9.54
CA LEU A 116 0.20 -3.13 8.11
C LEU A 116 1.04 -2.17 7.26
N ARG A 117 1.76 -2.72 6.28
CA ARG A 117 2.56 -1.98 5.29
C ARG A 117 2.12 -2.40 3.90
N ILE A 118 1.77 -1.46 3.04
CA ILE A 118 1.36 -1.75 1.66
C ILE A 118 2.18 -0.91 0.69
N VAL A 119 2.78 -1.53 -0.31
CA VAL A 119 3.40 -0.82 -1.43
C VAL A 119 2.61 -1.11 -2.70
N PHE A 120 1.95 -0.08 -3.22
CA PHE A 120 1.40 -0.10 -4.57
C PHE A 120 2.51 0.25 -5.55
N CYS A 121 2.65 -0.58 -6.57
CA CYS A 121 3.54 -0.32 -7.69
C CYS A 121 2.95 -0.85 -8.99
N TYR A 122 3.58 -0.48 -10.10
CA TYR A 122 3.04 -0.74 -11.43
C TYR A 122 4.08 -1.40 -12.33
N CYS A 123 3.59 -2.27 -13.20
CA CYS A 123 4.33 -2.83 -14.32
C CYS A 123 3.65 -2.49 -15.64
N ARG A 124 4.38 -2.67 -16.75
CA ARG A 124 3.82 -2.44 -18.08
C ARG A 124 2.81 -3.55 -18.40
N SER A 125 3.24 -4.81 -18.32
CA SER A 125 2.43 -5.97 -18.63
C SER A 125 2.15 -6.85 -17.41
N PRO A 126 1.02 -7.57 -17.31
CA PRO A 126 0.74 -8.46 -16.18
C PRO A 126 1.75 -9.60 -16.01
N SER A 127 2.39 -10.02 -17.11
CA SER A 127 3.45 -11.04 -17.11
C SER A 127 4.69 -10.59 -16.32
N ASP A 128 4.96 -9.29 -16.26
CA ASP A 128 6.12 -8.72 -15.57
C ASP A 128 5.98 -8.75 -14.03
N ARG A 129 4.76 -8.98 -13.52
CA ARG A 129 4.49 -8.88 -12.08
C ARG A 129 5.33 -9.85 -11.25
N VAL A 130 5.48 -11.10 -11.72
CA VAL A 130 6.29 -12.12 -11.01
C VAL A 130 7.75 -11.69 -10.98
N HIS A 131 8.30 -11.27 -12.11
CA HIS A 131 9.67 -10.79 -12.21
C HIS A 131 9.93 -9.56 -11.31
N LYS A 132 8.96 -8.65 -11.21
CA LYS A 132 9.03 -7.49 -10.30
C LYS A 132 9.15 -7.95 -8.85
N ILE A 133 8.32 -8.90 -8.42
CA ILE A 133 8.33 -9.43 -7.04
C ILE A 133 9.64 -10.16 -6.74
N GLU A 134 10.15 -10.97 -7.68
CA GLU A 134 11.45 -11.63 -7.54
C GLU A 134 12.60 -10.62 -7.41
N THR A 135 12.54 -9.54 -8.20
CA THR A 135 13.53 -8.46 -8.15
C THR A 135 13.53 -7.77 -6.78
N LEU A 136 12.34 -7.40 -6.26
CA LEU A 136 12.19 -6.79 -4.94
C LEU A 136 12.70 -7.72 -3.83
N ARG A 137 12.36 -9.01 -3.93
CA ARG A 137 12.86 -10.03 -3.01
C ARG A 137 14.39 -10.06 -2.99
N ASN A 138 15.02 -10.15 -4.16
CA ASN A 138 16.46 -10.33 -4.27
C ASN A 138 17.26 -9.07 -3.90
N ARG A 139 16.70 -7.87 -4.11
CA ARG A 139 17.40 -6.60 -3.86
C ARG A 139 17.18 -6.05 -2.46
N ILE A 140 16.00 -6.29 -1.86
CA ILE A 140 15.65 -5.71 -0.56
C ILE A 140 15.60 -6.76 0.54
N ILE A 141 14.93 -7.89 0.32
CA ILE A 141 14.64 -8.85 1.41
C ILE A 141 15.80 -9.83 1.64
N GLN A 142 16.35 -10.39 0.57
CA GLN A 142 17.42 -11.39 0.67
C GLN A 142 18.73 -10.84 1.23
N PRO A 143 19.13 -9.59 0.93
CA PRO A 143 20.34 -9.00 1.52
C PRO A 143 20.21 -8.66 3.01
N MET A 144 18.98 -8.59 3.55
CA MET A 144 18.78 -8.32 4.98
C MET A 144 19.32 -9.47 5.84
N PRO A 145 20.07 -9.17 6.93
CA PRO A 145 20.40 -10.14 7.95
C PRO A 145 19.15 -10.86 8.46
N VAL A 146 19.27 -12.16 8.77
CA VAL A 146 18.14 -12.96 9.25
C VAL A 146 17.49 -12.32 10.47
N ALA A 147 18.29 -11.79 11.40
CA ALA A 147 17.80 -11.13 12.61
C ALA A 147 16.93 -9.90 12.32
N GLU A 148 17.30 -9.09 11.33
CA GLU A 148 16.51 -7.92 10.93
C GLU A 148 15.22 -8.35 10.22
N ARG A 149 15.31 -9.38 9.37
CA ARG A 149 14.15 -9.87 8.63
C ARG A 149 13.09 -10.48 9.55
N ILE A 150 13.49 -11.29 10.54
CA ILE A 150 12.53 -11.85 11.52
C ILE A 150 11.95 -10.78 12.46
N ALA A 151 12.62 -9.63 12.60
CA ALA A 151 12.13 -8.50 13.39
C ALA A 151 11.04 -7.71 12.65
N ILE A 152 10.78 -7.99 11.36
CA ILE A 152 9.65 -7.42 10.63
C ILE A 152 8.35 -8.01 11.19
N THR A 153 7.72 -7.30 12.12
CA THR A 153 6.44 -7.69 12.73
C THR A 153 5.25 -7.06 11.99
N GLY A 154 4.15 -7.79 11.85
CA GLY A 154 2.96 -7.34 11.10
C GLY A 154 3.01 -7.72 9.62
N GLU A 155 2.03 -7.30 8.84
CA GLU A 155 1.86 -7.73 7.44
C GLU A 155 2.52 -6.74 6.46
N THR A 156 3.34 -7.26 5.53
CA THR A 156 3.85 -6.49 4.37
C THR A 156 3.18 -6.97 3.11
N LEU A 157 2.46 -6.09 2.42
CA LEU A 157 1.83 -6.39 1.14
C LEU A 157 2.50 -5.59 0.01
N ILE A 158 2.72 -6.26 -1.11
CA ILE A 158 3.06 -5.63 -2.38
C ILE A 158 1.88 -5.80 -3.32
N VAL A 159 1.42 -4.71 -3.89
CA VAL A 159 0.29 -4.67 -4.82
C VAL A 159 0.80 -4.21 -6.16
N VAL A 160 0.73 -5.08 -7.16
CA VAL A 160 1.23 -4.79 -8.50
C VAL A 160 0.07 -4.59 -9.46
N GLY A 161 -0.12 -3.34 -9.89
CA GLY A 161 -1.03 -2.95 -10.98
C GLY A 161 -0.38 -3.12 -12.35
N SER A 162 -1.19 -3.20 -13.42
CA SER A 162 -0.70 -3.28 -14.80
C SER A 162 -1.26 -2.15 -15.65
N MET A 163 -0.39 -1.38 -16.32
CA MET A 163 -0.82 -0.23 -17.12
C MET A 163 -1.49 -0.63 -18.45
N GLU A 164 -1.16 -1.81 -19.01
CA GLU A 164 -1.75 -2.32 -20.27
C GLU A 164 -3.23 -2.75 -20.17
N HIS A 165 -3.79 -2.85 -18.96
CA HIS A 165 -5.11 -3.44 -18.71
C HIS A 165 -6.06 -2.51 -17.96
N LEU A 166 -6.02 -1.21 -18.26
CA LEU A 166 -6.96 -0.24 -17.71
C LEU A 166 -8.41 -0.52 -18.17
N ASP A 167 -8.59 -1.16 -19.31
CA ASP A 167 -9.89 -1.54 -19.89
C ASP A 167 -10.67 -2.56 -19.03
N ILE A 168 -9.98 -3.46 -18.34
CA ILE A 168 -10.59 -4.46 -17.43
C ILE A 168 -10.67 -4.00 -15.97
N PHE A 169 -10.29 -2.75 -15.68
CA PHE A 169 -10.35 -2.20 -14.33
C PHE A 169 -11.79 -2.23 -13.77
N PRO A 170 -12.01 -2.64 -12.51
CA PRO A 170 -11.03 -3.03 -11.49
C PRO A 170 -10.65 -4.52 -11.49
N HIS A 171 -11.26 -5.35 -12.33
CA HIS A 171 -11.11 -6.81 -12.31
C HIS A 171 -9.70 -7.24 -12.73
N SER A 172 -9.03 -8.05 -11.88
CA SER A 172 -7.68 -8.60 -12.13
C SER A 172 -6.56 -7.56 -12.38
N PHE A 173 -6.86 -6.28 -12.13
CA PHE A 173 -5.92 -5.19 -12.33
C PHE A 173 -4.79 -5.22 -11.31
N PHE A 174 -5.13 -5.43 -10.03
CA PHE A 174 -4.17 -5.61 -8.96
C PHE A 174 -3.95 -7.09 -8.67
N LYS A 175 -2.69 -7.44 -8.45
CA LYS A 175 -2.33 -8.72 -7.84
C LYS A 175 -1.53 -8.45 -6.57
N TRP A 176 -1.74 -9.30 -5.57
CA TRP A 176 -1.29 -9.08 -4.21
C TRP A 176 -0.28 -10.14 -3.80
N TRP A 177 0.78 -9.71 -3.13
CA TRP A 177 1.77 -10.57 -2.52
C TRP A 177 2.04 -10.17 -1.09
N GLU A 178 2.19 -11.15 -0.21
CA GLU A 178 2.57 -10.97 1.18
C GLU A 178 4.00 -11.43 1.43
N LEU A 179 4.76 -10.64 2.19
CA LEU A 179 6.07 -11.05 2.67
C LEU A 179 5.94 -12.06 3.81
N ASN A 180 6.44 -13.28 3.59
CA ASN A 180 6.71 -14.21 4.67
C ASN A 180 8.11 -13.91 5.24
N ALA A 181 8.15 -13.15 6.34
CA ALA A 181 9.40 -12.73 6.99
C ALA A 181 10.31 -13.91 7.41
N ASN A 182 9.72 -15.05 7.79
CA ASN A 182 10.49 -16.24 8.21
C ASN A 182 11.31 -16.83 7.05
N THR A 183 10.74 -16.84 5.84
CA THR A 183 11.39 -17.40 4.64
C THR A 183 12.08 -16.34 3.77
N GLY A 184 11.72 -15.07 3.93
CA GLY A 184 12.13 -13.98 3.06
C GLY A 184 11.59 -14.08 1.64
N ASN A 185 10.46 -14.77 1.46
CA ASN A 185 9.78 -14.91 0.17
C ASN A 185 8.45 -14.15 0.18
N PHE A 186 8.05 -13.71 -1.00
CA PHE A 186 6.71 -13.21 -1.25
C PHE A 186 5.80 -14.34 -1.72
N GLN A 187 4.61 -14.45 -1.14
CA GLN A 187 3.59 -15.44 -1.50
C GLN A 187 2.35 -14.71 -2.02
N VAL A 188 1.58 -15.34 -2.91
CA VAL A 188 0.31 -14.75 -3.37
C VAL A 188 -0.66 -14.65 -2.17
N PHE A 189 -1.27 -13.48 -2.00
CA PHE A 189 -2.12 -13.11 -0.85
C PHE A 189 -3.62 -13.35 -1.07
#